data_AF-A0A520PN16-F1
#
_entry.id   AF-A0A520PN16-F1
#
_cell.length_a   1.000
_cell.length_b   1.000
_cell.length_c   1.000
_cell.angle_alpha   90.00
_cell.angle_beta   90.00
_cell.angle_gamma   90.00
#
_symmetry.space_group_name_H-M   'P 1'
#
loop_
_entity.id
_entity.type
_entity.pdbx_description
1 polymer ?
#
loop_
_entity_poly.entity_id
_entity_poly.type
_entity_poly.pdbx_seq_one_letter_code
_entity_poly.pdbx_strand_id
1 'polypeptide(L)' 'MVDLHLFVHVQPNSKLTEWAGTHGDRIKVKVNAPPHNNAANQACYKFFTKFFQVPK' A
#
# COMPACT_ATOMS: atom_id res chain seq x y z
N MET A 1 9.71 -14.08 -18.51
CA MET A 1 8.68 -13.30 -17.81
C MET A 1 9.42 -12.46 -16.78
N VAL A 2 9.29 -11.13 -16.82
CA VAL A 2 9.98 -10.26 -15.87
C VAL A 2 8.93 -9.81 -14.86
N ASP A 3 9.09 -10.23 -13.62
CA ASP A 3 8.19 -9.86 -12.54
C ASP A 3 8.66 -8.54 -11.91
N LEU A 4 7.70 -7.70 -11.52
CA LEU A 4 7.95 -6.45 -10.81
C LEU A 4 7.74 -6.66 -9.31
N HIS A 5 8.79 -6.54 -8.51
CA HIS A 5 8.72 -6.56 -7.06
C HIS A 5 8.85 -5.13 -6.49
N LEU A 6 7.89 -4.71 -5.66
CA LEU A 6 7.90 -3.41 -5.00
C LEU A 6 8.06 -3.58 -3.49
N PHE A 7 9.05 -2.89 -2.91
CA PHE A 7 9.19 -2.78 -1.46
C PHE A 7 8.45 -1.56 -0.95
N VAL A 8 7.45 -1.79 -0.10
CA VAL A 8 6.52 -0.75 0.36
C VAL A 8 6.54 -0.67 1.88
N HIS A 9 6.55 0.55 2.41
CA HIS A 9 6.27 0.86 3.79
C HIS A 9 4.83 1.32 3.94
N VAL A 10 3.99 0.48 4.55
CA VAL A 10 2.57 0.76 4.78
C VAL A 10 2.40 1.47 6.12
N GLN A 11 1.86 2.69 6.10
CA GLN A 11 1.53 3.47 7.29
C GLN A 11 0.01 3.39 7.56
N PRO A 12 -0.42 2.61 8.57
CA PRO A 12 -1.83 2.47 8.94
C PRO A 12 -2.37 3.72 9.66
N ASN A 13 -3.68 3.71 9.95
CA ASN A 13 -4.39 4.75 10.71
C ASN A 13 -4.23 6.18 10.15
N SER A 14 -4.02 6.30 8.84
CA SER A 14 -3.93 7.62 8.20
C SER A 14 -5.33 8.16 7.88
N LYS A 15 -5.50 9.49 7.86
CA LYS A 15 -6.79 10.12 7.50
C LYS A 15 -7.25 9.73 6.09
N LEU A 16 -6.31 9.58 5.16
CA LEU A 16 -6.55 9.24 3.75
C LEU A 16 -5.65 8.07 3.33
N THR A 17 -6.13 7.30 2.35
CA THR A 17 -5.32 6.31 1.64
C THR A 17 -4.68 6.98 0.43
N GLU A 18 -3.36 7.12 0.44
CA GLU A 18 -2.63 7.90 -0.57
C GLU A 18 -1.13 7.54 -0.61
N TRP A 19 -0.49 7.89 -1.73
CA TRP A 19 0.96 7.91 -1.82
C TRP A 19 1.53 8.93 -0.84
N ALA A 20 2.62 8.58 -0.17
CA ALA A 20 3.22 9.40 0.88
C ALA A 20 4.72 9.61 0.69
N GLY A 21 5.21 9.52 -0.55
CA GLY A 21 6.62 9.65 -0.90
C GLY A 21 7.41 8.37 -0.62
N THR A 22 8.63 8.52 -0.09
CA THR A 22 9.51 7.41 0.24
C THR A 22 9.77 7.35 1.75
N HIS A 23 10.13 6.17 2.23
CA HIS A 23 10.59 5.93 3.59
C HIS A 23 11.86 5.08 3.53
N GLY A 24 13.02 5.74 3.56
CA GLY A 24 14.30 5.10 3.24
C GLY A 24 14.33 4.66 1.79
N ASP A 25 14.62 3.38 1.57
CA ASP A 25 14.67 2.71 0.26
C ASP A 25 13.30 2.20 -0.22
N ARG A 26 12.22 2.45 0.54
CA ARG A 26 10.87 1.92 0.25
C ARG A 26 9.91 3.00 -0.19
N ILE A 27 8.94 2.62 -1.02
CA ILE A 27 7.81 3.49 -1.35
C ILE A 27 6.89 3.55 -0.14
N LYS A 28 6.49 4.76 0.27
CA LYS A 28 5.61 4.95 1.43
C LYS A 28 4.17 5.10 0.96
N VAL A 29 3.29 4.29 1.54
CA VAL A 29 1.84 4.35 1.30
C VAL A 29 1.12 4.50 2.62
N LYS A 30 0.25 5.51 2.71
CA LYS A 30 -0.67 5.67 3.83
C LYS A 30 -1.95 4.92 3.52
N VAL A 31 -2.52 4.26 4.52
CA VAL A 31 -3.84 3.61 4.41
C VAL A 31 -4.75 4.08 5.52
N ASN A 32 -5.99 4.44 5.17
CA ASN A 32 -7.07 4.64 6.12
C ASN A 32 -7.67 3.27 6.50
N ALA A 33 -6.88 2.51 7.24
CA ALA A 33 -7.26 1.23 7.81
C ALA A 33 -6.39 0.92 9.04
N PRO A 34 -6.90 0.15 10.01
CA PRO A 34 -6.15 -0.20 11.20
C PRO A 34 -5.07 -1.28 10.96
N PRO A 35 -4.07 -1.39 11.85
CA PRO A 35 -2.99 -2.38 11.73
C PRO A 35 -3.38 -3.80 12.15
N HIS A 36 -4.55 -4.00 12.77
CA HIS A 36 -5.01 -5.31 13.23
C HIS A 36 -5.84 -6.03 12.15
N ASN A 37 -6.03 -7.34 12.34
CA ASN A 37 -6.85 -8.20 11.46
C ASN A 37 -6.52 -8.08 9.97
N ASN A 38 -5.24 -7.84 9.62
CA ASN A 38 -4.78 -7.70 8.25
C ASN A 38 -5.42 -6.53 7.46
N ALA A 39 -6.12 -5.61 8.13
CA ALA A 39 -6.93 -4.57 7.47
C ALA A 39 -6.06 -3.59 6.66
N ALA A 40 -4.92 -3.15 7.22
CA ALA A 40 -3.96 -2.29 6.52
C ALA A 40 -3.42 -2.93 5.24
N ASN A 41 -3.05 -4.21 5.28
CA ASN A 41 -2.54 -4.94 4.11
C ASN A 41 -3.63 -5.09 3.04
N GLN A 42 -4.86 -5.39 3.43
CA GLN A 42 -6.00 -5.47 2.51
C GLN A 42 -6.32 -4.12 1.86
N ALA A 43 -6.24 -3.03 2.62
CA ALA A 43 -6.41 -1.69 2.08
C ALA A 43 -5.29 -1.32 1.10
N CYS A 44 -4.04 -1.65 1.46
CA CYS A 44 -2.87 -1.48 0.60
C CYS A 44 -3.03 -2.27 -0.69
N TYR A 45 -3.37 -3.55 -0.61
CA TYR A 45 -3.64 -4.40 -1.76
C TYR A 45 -4.70 -3.80 -2.70
N LYS A 46 -5.86 -3.40 -2.16
CA LYS A 46 -6.93 -2.76 -2.95
C LYS A 46 -6.48 -1.46 -3.60
N PHE A 47 -5.65 -0.66 -2.92
CA PHE A 47 -5.09 0.57 -3.44
C PHE A 47 -4.19 0.29 -4.65
N PHE A 48 -3.27 -0.67 -4.53
CA PHE A 48 -2.36 -1.08 -5.59
C PHE A 48 -3.07 -1.71 -6.79
N THR A 49 -4.00 -2.65 -6.57
CA THR A 49 -4.76 -3.27 -7.66
C THR A 49 -5.56 -2.23 -8.45
N LYS A 50 -6.14 -1.24 -7.75
CA LYS A 50 -6.87 -0.14 -8.39
C LYS A 50 -5.94 0.80 -9.15
N PHE A 51 -4.80 1.17 -8.56
CA PHE A 51 -3.85 2.09 -9.17
C PHE A 51 -3.21 1.51 -10.44
N PHE A 52 -2.76 0.25 -10.38
CA PHE A 52 -2.13 -0.43 -11.52
C PHE A 52 -3.13 -1.06 -12.49
N GLN A 53 -4.43 -1.07 -12.17
CA GLN A 53 -5.48 -1.68 -12.98
C GLN A 53 -5.22 -3.16 -13.28
N VAL A 54 -4.71 -3.87 -12.27
CA VAL A 54 -4.41 -5.30 -12.33
C VAL A 54 -5.47 -6.12 -11.58
N PRO A 55 -5.61 -7.42 -11.89
CA PRO A 55 -6.44 -8.32 -11.10
C PRO A 55 -6.05 -8.33 -9.63
N LYS A 56 -7.02 -8.75 -8.79
CA LYS A 56 -6.77 -9.13 -7.41
C LYS A 56 -6.24 -10.57 -7.43
#